data_AF-A0A059CKR1-F1
#
_entry.id   AF-A0A059CKR1-F1
#
_cell.length_a   1.000
_cell.length_b   1.000
_cell.length_c   1.000
_cell.angle_alpha   90.00
_cell.angle_beta   90.00
_cell.angle_gamma   90.00
#
_symmetry.space_group_name_H-M   'P 1'
#
loop_
_entity.id
_entity.type
_entity.pdbx_description
1 polymer ?
#
loop_
_entity_poly.entity_id
_entity_poly.type
_entity_poly.pdbx_seq_one_letter_code
_entity_poly.pdbx_strand_id
1 'polypeptide(L)'
;MHSASSIKQKFLKKWIMGLQLCNSSKKNMTIMERRKAIKLSADLALASVRNCTTRWSRALVASASQNDDNQALLQHIIGSDAAKHKKASIDVVANSTTSVAKKIASKKILKRSWGIRRVRKLSNGALKDPPYSIAKRLVKKRTQLLKNLVPGGESMDAISLIEETLDYMVWLRAQVDVMRSLARASERLDGK
;
A
#
# COMPACT_ATOMS: atom_id res chain seq x y z
N MET A 1 12.09 -9.99 -19.75
CA MET A 1 12.05 -10.64 -18.43
C MET A 1 13.31 -10.26 -17.67
N HIS A 2 13.22 -9.61 -16.50
CA HIS A 2 14.41 -9.40 -15.68
C HIS A 2 14.81 -10.73 -15.03
N SER A 3 16.08 -11.11 -15.10
CA SER A 3 16.56 -12.27 -14.34
C SER A 3 16.40 -12.01 -12.83
N ALA A 4 16.09 -13.05 -12.06
CA ALA A 4 15.91 -12.92 -10.61
C ALA A 4 17.17 -12.35 -9.92
N SER A 5 18.36 -12.62 -10.46
CA SER A 5 19.63 -12.03 -10.01
C SER A 5 19.69 -10.52 -10.24
N SER A 6 19.20 -10.04 -11.40
CA SER A 6 19.17 -8.61 -11.71
C SER A 6 18.25 -7.82 -10.77
N ILE A 7 17.09 -8.39 -10.41
CA ILE A 7 16.15 -7.75 -9.47
C ILE A 7 16.80 -7.57 -8.09
N LYS A 8 17.41 -8.64 -7.55
CA LYS A 8 18.09 -8.61 -6.25
C LYS A 8 19.25 -7.61 -6.23
N GLN A 9 20.05 -7.56 -7.29
CA GLN A 9 21.16 -6.60 -7.40
C GLN A 9 20.69 -5.16 -7.47
N LYS A 10 19.66 -4.86 -8.28
CA LYS A 10 19.09 -3.51 -8.37
C LYS A 10 18.51 -3.06 -7.03
N PHE A 11 17.78 -3.95 -6.35
CA PHE A 11 17.26 -3.70 -5.01
C PHE A 11 18.38 -3.42 -4.02
N LEU A 12 19.40 -4.29 -3.95
CA LEU A 12 20.53 -4.13 -3.04
C LEU A 12 21.25 -2.80 -3.25
N LYS A 13 21.51 -2.41 -4.51
CA LYS A 13 22.15 -1.13 -4.84
C LYS A 13 21.34 0.05 -4.29
N LYS A 14 20.03 0.08 -4.52
CA LYS A 14 19.14 1.13 -4.00
C LYS A 14 19.04 1.11 -2.49
N TRP A 15 19.03 -0.08 -1.88
CA TRP A 15 18.90 -0.21 -0.43
C TRP A 15 20.17 0.21 0.32
N ILE A 16 21.36 -0.13 -0.19
CA ILE A 16 22.64 0.36 0.36
C ILE A 16 22.67 1.89 0.38
N MET A 17 22.25 2.55 -0.71
CA MET A 17 22.16 4.01 -0.76
C MET A 17 21.22 4.57 0.32
N GLY A 18 20.08 3.91 0.54
CA GLY A 18 19.14 4.30 1.60
C GLY A 18 19.70 4.11 3.01
N LEU A 19 20.41 2.99 3.26
CA LEU A 19 21.02 2.71 4.55
C LEU A 19 22.16 3.70 4.89
N GLN A 20 22.99 4.05 3.91
CA GLN A 20 24.06 5.04 4.08
C GLN A 20 23.48 6.40 4.51
N LEU A 21 22.38 6.82 3.90
CA LEU A 21 21.72 8.09 4.22
C LEU A 21 21.01 8.06 5.59
N CYS A 22 20.41 6.93 5.98
CA CYS A 22 19.89 6.74 7.32
C CYS A 22 21.02 6.88 8.36
N ASN A 23 22.19 6.29 8.11
CA ASN A 23 23.33 6.35 9.03
C ASN A 23 23.93 7.76 9.15
N SER A 24 23.96 8.53 8.07
CA SER A 24 24.49 9.91 8.10
C SER A 24 23.54 10.92 8.73
N SER A 25 22.23 10.66 8.71
CA SER A 25 21.21 11.64 9.17
C SER A 25 21.10 11.76 10.69
N LYS A 26 21.16 10.66 11.45
CA LYS A 26 21.03 10.70 12.93
C LYS A 26 22.00 9.70 13.57
N LYS A 27 23.07 10.21 14.20
CA LYS A 27 24.11 9.40 14.86
C LYS A 27 23.61 8.65 16.11
N ASN A 28 22.64 9.22 16.82
CA ASN A 28 22.06 8.66 18.05
C ASN A 28 20.60 8.27 17.84
N MET A 29 20.34 7.15 17.16
CA MET A 29 18.99 6.59 17.04
C MET A 29 18.72 5.54 18.13
N THR A 30 17.51 5.54 18.67
CA THR A 30 16.99 4.43 19.48
C THR A 30 16.84 3.17 18.61
N ILE A 31 16.80 2.00 19.23
CA ILE A 31 16.61 0.71 18.51
C ILE A 31 15.31 0.73 17.67
N MET A 32 14.24 1.33 18.21
CA MET A 32 12.97 1.45 17.50
C MET A 32 13.04 2.36 16.29
N GLU A 33 13.75 3.48 16.38
CA GLU A 33 13.99 4.38 15.25
C GLU A 33 14.86 3.72 14.18
N ARG A 34 15.94 3.04 14.59
CA ARG A 34 16.79 2.26 13.66
C ARG A 34 15.95 1.23 12.89
N ARG A 35 15.11 0.46 13.59
CA ARG A 35 14.22 -0.52 12.94
C ARG A 35 13.27 0.14 11.94
N LYS A 36 12.67 1.28 12.30
CA LYS A 36 11.79 2.04 11.40
C LYS A 36 12.56 2.57 10.19
N ALA A 37 13.75 3.13 10.36
CA ALA A 37 14.58 3.63 9.28
C ALA A 37 15.04 2.52 8.32
N ILE A 38 15.44 1.36 8.85
CA ILE A 38 15.78 0.18 8.04
C ILE A 38 14.56 -0.28 7.22
N LYS A 39 13.38 -0.36 7.84
CA LYS A 39 12.14 -0.72 7.13
C LYS A 39 11.80 0.29 6.03
N LEU A 40 11.80 1.57 6.36
CA LEU A 40 11.47 2.64 5.41
C LEU A 40 12.46 2.69 4.24
N SER A 41 13.76 2.59 4.49
CA SER A 41 14.76 2.54 3.42
C SER A 41 14.58 1.31 2.51
N ALA A 42 14.18 0.17 3.05
CA ALA A 42 13.86 -1.02 2.25
C ALA A 42 12.60 -0.81 1.41
N ASP A 43 11.53 -0.29 1.99
CA ASP A 43 10.26 -0.01 1.29
C ASP A 43 10.46 1.01 0.15
N LEU A 44 11.27 2.06 0.39
CA LEU A 44 11.64 3.05 -0.63
C LEU A 44 12.53 2.47 -1.73
N ALA A 45 13.50 1.64 -1.37
CA ALA A 45 14.32 0.94 -2.36
C ALA A 45 13.46 0.04 -3.24
N LEU A 46 12.52 -0.70 -2.65
CA LEU A 46 11.59 -1.56 -3.37
C LEU A 46 10.75 -0.78 -4.37
N ALA A 47 10.16 0.33 -3.92
CA ALA A 47 9.34 1.21 -4.76
C ALA A 47 10.16 1.85 -5.90
N SER A 48 11.38 2.31 -5.59
CA SER A 48 12.28 2.93 -6.57
C SER A 48 12.70 1.96 -7.67
N VAL A 49 13.02 0.70 -7.34
CA VAL A 49 13.44 -0.27 -8.36
C VAL A 49 12.28 -0.63 -9.30
N ARG A 50 11.04 -0.56 -8.80
CA ARG A 50 9.83 -0.69 -9.62
C ARG A 50 9.44 0.62 -10.34
N ASN A 51 10.30 1.62 -10.33
CA ASN A 51 10.12 2.94 -10.93
C ASN A 51 8.85 3.67 -10.44
N CYS A 52 8.33 3.32 -9.26
CA CYS A 52 7.06 3.86 -8.73
C CYS A 52 5.85 3.72 -9.70
N THR A 53 5.88 2.70 -10.57
CA THR A 53 4.88 2.51 -11.63
C THR A 53 3.64 1.76 -11.16
N THR A 54 3.79 0.90 -10.15
CA THR A 54 2.72 0.08 -9.60
C THR A 54 1.97 0.82 -8.50
N ARG A 55 0.69 0.49 -8.27
CA ARG A 55 -0.08 1.13 -7.20
C ARG A 55 0.52 0.84 -5.83
N TRP A 56 1.00 -0.39 -5.59
CA TRP A 56 1.65 -0.72 -4.33
C TRP A 56 2.93 0.09 -4.10
N SER A 57 3.75 0.31 -5.14
CA SER A 57 4.98 1.10 -5.01
C SER A 57 4.68 2.57 -4.72
N ARG A 58 3.66 3.15 -5.37
CA ARG A 58 3.20 4.52 -5.09
C ARG A 58 2.66 4.66 -3.67
N ALA A 59 1.92 3.66 -3.18
CA ALA A 59 1.38 3.65 -1.82
C ALA A 59 2.51 3.65 -0.77
N LEU A 60 3.59 2.88 -1.00
CA LEU A 60 4.76 2.92 -0.12
C LEU A 60 5.41 4.31 -0.07
N VAL A 61 5.58 4.95 -1.23
CA VAL A 61 6.13 6.31 -1.32
C VAL A 61 5.22 7.34 -0.62
N ALA A 62 3.90 7.24 -0.83
CA ALA A 62 2.91 8.11 -0.19
C ALA A 62 2.90 7.94 1.33
N SER A 63 3.06 6.70 1.82
CA SER A 63 3.16 6.43 3.26
C SER A 63 4.43 7.03 3.87
N ALA A 64 5.55 7.01 3.15
CA ALA A 64 6.81 7.59 3.61
C ALA A 64 6.79 9.12 3.60
N SER A 65 6.03 9.75 2.70
CA SER A 65 5.93 11.22 2.60
C SER A 65 5.10 11.88 3.68
N GLN A 66 4.40 11.12 4.54
CA GLN A 66 3.64 11.69 5.65
C GLN A 66 4.54 12.26 6.76
N ASN A 67 5.84 11.94 6.75
CA ASN A 67 6.77 12.40 7.76
C ASN A 67 7.90 13.19 7.08
N ASP A 68 8.07 14.45 7.49
CA ASP A 68 9.02 15.38 6.87
C ASP A 68 10.46 14.93 7.01
N ASP A 69 10.79 14.21 8.09
CA ASP A 69 12.11 13.61 8.33
C ASP A 69 12.55 12.66 7.20
N ASN A 70 11.59 12.04 6.49
CA ASN A 70 11.88 11.07 5.44
C ASN A 70 12.05 11.71 4.06
N GLN A 71 11.85 13.03 3.92
CA GLN A 71 11.89 13.69 2.60
C GLN A 71 13.26 13.60 1.94
N ALA A 72 14.34 13.74 2.71
CA ALA A 72 15.71 13.61 2.18
C ALA A 72 15.97 12.19 1.62
N LEU A 73 15.53 11.15 2.34
CA LEU A 73 15.61 9.75 1.89
C LEU A 73 14.80 9.51 0.61
N LEU A 74 13.59 10.06 0.55
CA LEU A 74 12.70 9.98 -0.61
C LEU A 74 13.35 10.56 -1.87
N GLN A 75 13.90 11.77 -1.78
CA GLN A 75 14.53 12.46 -2.91
C GLN A 75 15.76 11.69 -3.43
N HIS A 76 16.58 11.17 -2.52
CA HIS A 76 17.84 10.52 -2.89
C HIS A 76 17.65 9.11 -3.48
N ILE A 77 16.71 8.31 -2.96
CA ILE A 77 16.50 6.93 -3.42
C ILE A 77 15.70 6.91 -4.74
N ILE A 78 14.64 7.70 -4.83
CA ILE A 78 13.75 7.74 -6.00
C ILE A 78 14.36 8.61 -7.12
N GLY A 79 15.21 9.57 -6.77
CA GLY A 79 15.77 10.55 -7.69
C GLY A 79 14.87 11.78 -7.83
N SER A 80 15.51 12.94 -8.01
CA SER A 80 14.82 14.24 -8.10
C SER A 80 13.84 14.34 -9.29
N ASP A 81 13.96 13.47 -10.29
CA ASP A 81 13.16 13.51 -11.52
C ASP A 81 11.74 12.95 -11.35
N ALA A 82 11.51 12.04 -10.41
CA ALA A 82 10.16 11.55 -10.09
C ALA A 82 9.33 12.57 -9.29
N ALA A 83 9.99 13.52 -8.62
CA ALA A 83 9.32 14.58 -7.86
C ALA A 83 8.59 15.59 -8.77
N LYS A 84 8.96 15.68 -10.05
CA LYS A 84 8.28 16.55 -11.03
C LYS A 84 6.86 16.07 -11.37
N HIS A 85 6.52 14.80 -11.12
CA HIS A 85 5.14 14.30 -11.25
C HIS A 85 4.27 14.54 -10.00
N LYS A 86 4.84 15.05 -8.90
CA LYS A 86 4.06 15.38 -7.68
C LYS A 86 3.20 16.63 -7.83
N LYS A 87 3.49 17.53 -8.79
CA LYS A 87 2.70 18.77 -8.96
C LYS A 87 1.54 18.65 -9.96
N ALA A 88 1.53 17.62 -10.81
CA ALA A 88 0.44 17.41 -11.80
C ALA A 88 -0.64 16.41 -11.32
N SER A 89 -0.41 15.67 -10.23
CA SER A 89 -1.31 14.60 -9.76
C SER A 89 -2.04 14.92 -8.44
N ILE A 90 -1.64 15.98 -7.73
CA ILE A 90 -2.29 16.42 -6.48
C ILE A 90 -3.51 17.30 -6.78
N ASP A 91 -3.58 17.96 -7.95
CA ASP A 91 -4.72 18.81 -8.33
C ASP A 91 -5.94 18.05 -8.88
N VAL A 92 -5.88 16.71 -9.01
CA VAL A 92 -7.04 15.90 -9.45
C VAL A 92 -7.79 15.26 -8.26
N VAL A 93 -7.24 15.30 -7.04
CA VAL A 93 -7.86 14.66 -5.85
C VAL A 93 -8.24 15.67 -4.74
N ALA A 94 -7.98 16.97 -4.94
CA ALA A 94 -8.32 18.02 -3.96
C ALA A 94 -9.53 18.89 -4.32
N ASN A 95 -10.22 18.64 -5.44
CA ASN A 95 -11.45 19.37 -5.82
C ASN A 95 -12.67 18.45 -5.83
N SER A 96 -13.19 18.19 -4.63
CA SER A 96 -14.61 17.85 -4.40
C SER A 96 -15.10 18.59 -3.15
N THR A 97 -14.73 19.86 -3.04
CA THR A 97 -15.31 20.84 -2.13
C THR A 97 -16.03 21.91 -2.95
N THR A 98 -17.00 21.48 -3.78
CA THR A 98 -18.02 22.41 -4.30
C THR A 98 -19.17 22.47 -3.29
N SER A 99 -19.14 23.52 -2.49
CA SER A 99 -20.31 24.06 -1.82
C SER A 99 -21.39 24.36 -2.86
N VAL A 100 -22.41 23.52 -2.94
CA VAL A 100 -23.68 23.90 -3.56
C VAL A 100 -24.71 24.09 -2.46
N ALA A 101 -25.22 25.31 -2.40
CA ALA A 101 -26.13 25.85 -1.41
C ALA A 101 -27.24 24.87 -0.98
N LYS A 102 -27.44 24.78 0.34
CA LYS A 102 -28.65 24.23 0.96
C LYS A 102 -29.86 25.02 0.47
N LYS A 103 -30.58 24.51 -0.53
CA LYS A 103 -31.98 24.90 -0.75
C LYS A 103 -32.86 24.02 0.12
N ILE A 104 -33.26 24.59 1.25
CA ILE A 104 -34.47 24.20 1.96
C ILE A 104 -35.63 24.36 0.98
N ALA A 105 -36.24 23.24 0.59
CA ALA A 105 -37.52 23.24 -0.09
C ALA A 105 -38.47 22.33 0.69
N SER A 106 -39.50 22.96 1.24
CA SER A 106 -40.61 22.36 1.97
C SER A 106 -41.30 21.27 1.16
N LYS A 107 -41.28 20.03 1.67
CA LYS A 107 -42.21 18.97 1.27
C LYS A 107 -42.96 18.47 2.50
N LYS A 108 -43.91 19.29 2.96
CA LYS A 108 -45.11 18.79 3.64
C LYS A 108 -45.89 17.97 2.59
N ILE A 109 -46.50 16.84 3.01
CA ILE A 109 -47.39 15.95 2.21
C ILE A 109 -46.56 14.95 1.36
N LEU A 110 -46.48 13.63 1.57
CA LEU A 110 -47.37 12.60 2.15
C LEU A 110 -46.56 11.58 2.99
N LYS A 111 -46.69 11.61 4.32
CA LYS A 111 -46.35 10.47 5.20
C LYS A 111 -47.62 9.66 5.48
N ARG A 112 -48.08 8.85 4.53
CA ARG A 112 -49.06 7.79 4.81
C ARG A 112 -49.09 6.76 3.67
N SER A 113 -48.21 5.76 3.73
CA SER A 113 -48.39 4.41 3.11
C SER A 113 -47.15 3.52 3.06
N TRP A 114 -45.97 3.94 3.50
CA TRP A 114 -44.78 3.05 3.50
C TRP A 114 -44.53 2.35 4.85
N GLY A 115 -45.50 2.45 5.76
CA GLY A 115 -45.49 1.81 7.08
C GLY A 115 -46.20 0.45 7.16
N ILE A 116 -46.76 -0.08 6.06
CA ILE A 116 -47.62 -1.29 6.07
C ILE A 116 -47.02 -2.48 5.30
N ARG A 117 -45.81 -2.36 4.74
CA ARG A 117 -45.04 -3.52 4.21
C ARG A 117 -43.84 -3.90 5.08
N ARG A 118 -43.92 -3.63 6.39
CA ARG A 118 -42.94 -4.08 7.40
C ARG A 118 -43.46 -5.18 8.32
N VAL A 119 -44.47 -5.93 7.90
CA VAL A 119 -44.90 -7.13 8.63
C VAL A 119 -45.06 -8.26 7.63
N ARG A 120 -44.40 -9.37 7.95
CA ARG A 120 -44.49 -10.69 7.32
C ARG A 120 -43.54 -10.94 6.14
N LYS A 121 -42.24 -11.04 6.46
CA LYS A 121 -41.47 -12.25 6.10
C LYS A 121 -40.35 -12.55 7.10
N LEU A 122 -40.73 -12.81 8.36
CA LEU A 122 -40.09 -13.91 9.09
C LEU A 122 -40.62 -15.19 8.42
N SER A 123 -39.97 -15.62 7.34
CA SER A 123 -39.97 -17.03 7.01
C SER A 123 -38.62 -17.54 7.48
N ASN A 124 -38.62 -18.21 8.63
CA ASN A 124 -37.56 -19.11 9.09
C ASN A 124 -37.49 -20.34 8.18
N GLY A 125 -37.47 -20.13 6.86
CA GLY A 125 -36.96 -21.11 5.93
C GLY A 125 -35.46 -20.93 5.96
N ALA A 126 -34.75 -21.88 6.54
CA ALA A 126 -33.36 -22.12 6.20
C ALA A 126 -33.31 -22.39 4.69
N LEU A 127 -33.35 -21.34 3.86
CA LEU A 127 -32.81 -21.41 2.53
C LEU A 127 -31.36 -21.77 2.80
N LYS A 128 -31.02 -23.02 2.50
CA LYS A 128 -29.65 -23.42 2.28
C LYS A 128 -29.10 -22.39 1.31
N ASP A 129 -28.39 -21.41 1.85
CA ASP A 129 -27.72 -20.36 1.11
C ASP A 129 -27.03 -21.10 -0.04
N PRO A 130 -27.43 -20.88 -1.33
CA PRO A 130 -26.90 -21.71 -2.40
C PRO A 130 -25.37 -21.68 -2.30
N PRO A 131 -24.65 -22.77 -2.61
CA PRO A 131 -23.20 -22.82 -2.44
C PRO A 131 -22.47 -21.58 -2.99
N TYR A 132 -23.04 -20.97 -4.04
CA TYR A 132 -22.64 -19.69 -4.61
C TYR A 132 -22.67 -18.48 -3.65
N SER A 133 -23.68 -18.31 -2.78
CA SER A 133 -23.75 -17.19 -1.84
C SER A 133 -22.72 -17.32 -0.70
N ILE A 134 -22.44 -18.55 -0.26
CA ILE A 134 -21.38 -18.87 0.69
C ILE A 134 -20.01 -18.59 0.06
N ALA A 135 -19.78 -19.10 -1.15
CA ALA A 135 -18.54 -18.86 -1.90
C ALA A 135 -18.32 -17.36 -2.12
N LYS A 136 -19.36 -16.61 -2.53
CA LYS A 136 -19.28 -15.16 -2.72
C LYS A 136 -18.95 -14.42 -1.41
N ARG A 137 -19.53 -14.84 -0.28
CA ARG A 137 -19.21 -14.27 1.04
C ARG A 137 -17.76 -14.54 1.43
N LEU A 138 -17.27 -15.75 1.18
CA LEU A 138 -15.88 -16.13 1.45
C LEU A 138 -14.89 -15.35 0.58
N VAL A 139 -15.16 -15.25 -0.73
CA VAL A 139 -14.35 -14.45 -1.67
C VAL A 139 -14.32 -13.00 -1.20
N LYS A 140 -15.47 -12.38 -0.89
CA LYS A 140 -15.51 -11.00 -0.40
C LYS A 140 -14.65 -10.78 0.84
N LYS A 141 -14.70 -11.71 1.82
CA LYS A 141 -13.86 -11.63 3.03
C LYS A 141 -12.37 -11.75 2.68
N ARG A 142 -11.99 -12.72 1.84
CA ARG A 142 -10.59 -12.93 1.43
C ARG A 142 -10.05 -11.74 0.62
N THR A 143 -10.85 -11.20 -0.30
CA THR A 143 -10.52 -9.98 -1.03
C THR A 143 -10.29 -8.81 -0.08
N GLN A 144 -11.14 -8.63 0.93
CA GLN A 144 -10.95 -7.55 1.90
C GLN A 144 -9.65 -7.71 2.71
N LEU A 145 -9.32 -8.94 3.13
CA LEU A 145 -8.04 -9.19 3.79
C LEU A 145 -6.86 -8.88 2.87
N LEU A 146 -6.95 -9.28 1.60
CA LEU A 146 -5.89 -9.02 0.63
C LEU A 146 -5.71 -7.51 0.36
N LYS A 147 -6.82 -6.75 0.29
CA LYS A 147 -6.78 -5.28 0.17
C LYS A 147 -5.99 -4.62 1.30
N ASN A 148 -6.09 -5.15 2.51
CA ASN A 148 -5.38 -4.62 3.68
C ASN A 148 -3.91 -5.09 3.76
N LEU A 149 -3.52 -6.12 3.00
CA LEU A 149 -2.16 -6.67 2.98
C LEU A 149 -1.29 -6.01 1.91
N VAL A 150 -1.88 -5.70 0.76
CA VAL A 150 -1.17 -5.05 -0.34
C VAL A 150 -1.19 -3.54 -0.11
N PRO A 151 -0.03 -2.85 -0.13
CA PRO A 151 0.00 -1.40 -0.01
C PRO A 151 -0.94 -0.72 -1.02
N GLY A 152 -1.87 0.10 -0.55
CA GLY A 152 -2.86 0.80 -1.39
C GLY A 152 -3.98 -0.09 -1.96
N GLY A 153 -4.06 -1.35 -1.52
CA GLY A 153 -5.04 -2.33 -1.99
C GLY A 153 -6.49 -1.95 -1.70
N GLU A 154 -6.74 -1.11 -0.71
CA GLU A 154 -8.08 -0.66 -0.31
C GLU A 154 -8.84 -0.03 -1.49
N SER A 155 -8.12 0.73 -2.31
CA SER A 155 -8.63 1.46 -3.48
C SER A 155 -8.67 0.64 -4.78
N MET A 156 -8.17 -0.60 -4.78
CA MET A 156 -8.07 -1.41 -6.01
C MET A 156 -9.35 -2.19 -6.32
N ASP A 157 -9.64 -2.40 -7.60
CA ASP A 157 -10.60 -3.40 -8.06
C ASP A 157 -10.01 -4.83 -7.93
N ALA A 158 -10.85 -5.85 -8.10
CA ALA A 158 -10.44 -7.24 -7.86
C ALA A 158 -9.35 -7.75 -8.81
N ILE A 159 -9.36 -7.33 -10.08
CA ILE A 159 -8.40 -7.80 -11.09
C ILE A 159 -7.05 -7.13 -10.82
N SER A 160 -7.06 -5.80 -10.71
CA SER A 160 -5.89 -5.01 -10.35
C SER A 160 -5.25 -5.48 -9.04
N LEU A 161 -6.05 -5.83 -8.03
CA LEU A 161 -5.55 -6.30 -6.75
C LEU A 161 -4.73 -7.59 -6.89
N ILE A 162 -5.19 -8.54 -7.72
CA ILE A 162 -4.49 -9.81 -7.94
C ILE A 162 -3.17 -9.56 -8.69
N GLU A 163 -3.20 -8.75 -9.75
CA GLU A 163 -2.00 -8.39 -10.51
C GLU A 163 -0.93 -7.71 -9.64
N GLU A 164 -1.34 -6.70 -8.86
CA GLU A 164 -0.45 -5.98 -7.95
C GLU A 164 0.06 -6.88 -6.82
N THR A 165 -0.76 -7.83 -6.35
CA THR A 165 -0.34 -8.83 -5.35
C THR A 165 0.78 -9.72 -5.90
N LEU A 166 0.62 -10.24 -7.11
CA LEU A 166 1.61 -11.12 -7.75
C LEU A 166 2.94 -10.39 -7.94
N ASP A 167 2.88 -9.14 -8.43
CA ASP A 167 4.07 -8.31 -8.57
C ASP A 167 4.71 -8.05 -7.19
N TYR A 168 3.93 -7.64 -6.19
CA TYR A 168 4.44 -7.36 -4.85
C TYR A 168 5.08 -8.60 -4.19
N MET A 169 4.52 -9.79 -4.38
CA MET A 169 5.10 -11.05 -3.88
C MET A 169 6.49 -11.34 -4.46
N VAL A 170 6.70 -11.08 -5.75
CA VAL A 170 8.01 -11.26 -6.41
C VAL A 170 9.04 -10.32 -5.78
N TRP A 171 8.64 -9.06 -5.54
CA TRP A 171 9.49 -8.05 -4.92
C TRP A 171 9.80 -8.35 -3.45
N LEU A 172 8.81 -8.77 -2.66
CA LEU A 172 9.02 -9.21 -1.28
C LEU A 172 9.99 -10.39 -1.20
N ARG A 173 9.88 -11.37 -2.10
CA ARG A 173 10.81 -12.51 -2.14
C ARG A 173 12.24 -12.04 -2.41
N ALA A 174 12.42 -11.15 -3.40
CA ALA A 174 13.73 -10.58 -3.72
C ALA A 174 14.32 -9.79 -2.53
N GLN A 175 13.52 -8.94 -1.88
CA GLN A 175 13.91 -8.18 -0.70
C GLN A 175 14.39 -9.10 0.43
N VAL A 176 13.56 -10.08 0.81
CA VAL A 176 13.88 -10.99 1.92
C VAL A 176 15.12 -11.84 1.62
N ASP A 177 15.29 -12.30 0.38
CA ASP A 177 16.47 -13.05 -0.03
C ASP A 177 17.76 -12.23 0.11
N VAL A 178 17.72 -10.94 -0.27
CA VAL A 178 18.86 -10.03 -0.09
C VAL A 178 19.15 -9.82 1.41
N MET A 179 18.13 -9.56 2.22
CA MET A 179 18.28 -9.37 3.67
C MET A 179 18.89 -10.59 4.37
N ARG A 180 18.42 -11.81 4.02
CA ARG A 180 18.98 -13.06 4.56
C ARG A 180 20.43 -13.27 4.12
N SER A 181 20.76 -12.94 2.88
CA SER A 181 22.13 -13.07 2.38
C SER A 181 23.09 -12.16 3.13
N LEU A 182 22.66 -10.93 3.44
CA LEU A 182 23.43 -9.98 4.24
C LEU A 182 23.60 -10.45 5.69
N ALA A 183 22.53 -10.94 6.33
CA ALA A 183 22.60 -11.48 7.69
C ALA A 183 23.60 -12.64 7.80
N ARG A 184 23.53 -13.60 6.88
CA ARG A 184 24.48 -14.73 6.79
C ARG A 184 25.92 -14.27 6.54
N ALA A 185 26.11 -13.21 5.76
CA ALA A 185 27.43 -12.64 5.51
C ALA A 185 27.98 -11.96 6.78
N SER A 186 27.14 -11.25 7.55
CA SER A 186 27.52 -10.62 8.82
C SER A 186 27.93 -11.66 9.85
N GLU A 187 27.16 -12.74 10.03
CA GLU A 187 27.47 -13.83 10.97
C GLU A 187 28.85 -14.46 10.71
N ARG A 188 29.27 -14.53 9.44
CA ARG A 188 30.60 -15.04 9.05
C ARG A 188 31.73 -14.07 9.35
N LEU A 189 31.44 -12.77 9.43
CA LEU A 189 32.42 -11.73 9.75
C LEU A 189 32.61 -11.62 11.27
N ASP A 190 31.54 -11.79 12.04
CA ASP A 190 31.58 -11.74 13.52
C ASP A 190 32.13 -13.03 14.16
N GLY A 191 32.24 -14.12 13.39
CA GLY A 191 32.83 -15.41 13.80
C GLY A 191 34.34 -15.53 13.56
N LYS A 192 35.04 -14.41 13.34
CA LYS A 192 36.52 -14.30 13.32
C LYS A 192 36.97 -13.49 14.53
#